data_AF-A0A2M7CKE8-F1
#
_entry.id   AF-A0A2M7CKE8-F1
#
_cell.length_a   1.000
_cell.length_b   1.000
_cell.length_c   1.000
_cell.angle_alpha   90.00
_cell.angle_beta   90.00
_cell.angle_gamma   90.00
#
_symmetry.space_group_name_H-M   'P 1'
#
loop_
_entity.id
_entity.type
_entity.pdbx_description
1 polymer ?
#
loop_
_entity_poly.entity_id
_entity_poly.type
_entity_poly.pdbx_seq_one_letter_code
_entity_poly.pdbx_strand_id
1 'polypeptide(L)'
;MQKRQILLPMILLGLFAFACGIFWPGGAALRAPVSSWGYASNGERIYFTATNDDGEYISYTGGSSYGGMMGGRLACVSCHGADGRGGLHWMHMQQMDAPDIRYSALAQGEHEGGIMEYDLEAFRQAVVLGRHPDGEPLGADMPRWSLDEDDLADLFEFLKTLP
;
A
#
# COMPACT_ATOMS: atom_id res chain seq x y z
N MET A 1 56.46 -51.68 56.95
CA MET A 1 56.07 -51.69 55.52
C MET A 1 54.55 -51.50 55.47
N GLN A 2 54.06 -50.26 55.37
CA GLN A 2 53.53 -49.59 54.13
C GLN A 2 52.41 -50.40 53.44
N LYS A 3 51.24 -49.84 53.05
CA LYS A 3 50.68 -48.48 53.09
C LYS A 3 49.20 -48.57 52.65
N ARG A 4 48.33 -47.86 53.36
CA ARG A 4 47.26 -46.93 52.90
C ARG A 4 46.21 -47.38 51.86
N GLN A 5 45.00 -47.56 52.41
CA GLN A 5 43.72 -46.93 52.03
C GLN A 5 43.80 -45.77 51.02
N ILE A 6 43.02 -45.83 49.92
CA ILE A 6 42.48 -44.68 49.14
C ILE A 6 41.21 -45.20 48.41
N LEU A 7 39.99 -45.01 48.92
CA LEU A 7 39.07 -43.88 48.70
C LEU A 7 38.70 -43.60 47.23
N LEU A 8 37.44 -43.94 46.95
CA LEU A 8 36.60 -43.66 45.77
C LEU A 8 36.67 -42.18 45.34
N PRO A 9 36.95 -41.85 44.07
CA PRO A 9 36.78 -40.50 43.57
C PRO A 9 35.50 -40.42 42.73
N MET A 10 34.59 -39.50 43.04
CA MET A 10 33.77 -38.82 42.03
C MET A 10 33.18 -37.56 42.66
N ILE A 11 34.06 -36.56 42.79
CA ILE A 11 33.69 -35.17 43.01
C ILE A 11 33.00 -34.69 41.73
N LEU A 12 31.67 -34.54 41.79
CA LEU A 12 30.90 -33.80 40.79
C LEU A 12 31.17 -32.31 41.01
N LEU A 13 32.19 -31.79 40.32
CA LEU A 13 32.43 -30.37 40.22
C LEU A 13 31.59 -29.83 39.05
N GLY A 14 30.54 -29.09 39.38
CA GLY A 14 29.77 -28.33 38.40
C GLY A 14 30.64 -27.27 37.73
N LEU A 15 30.61 -27.23 36.40
CA LEU A 15 31.18 -26.16 35.59
C LEU A 15 30.12 -25.70 34.60
N PHE A 16 29.46 -24.62 35.03
CA PHE A 16 28.66 -23.73 34.22
C PHE A 16 29.58 -22.91 33.30
N ALA A 17 29.08 -22.54 32.13
CA ALA A 17 29.62 -21.63 31.11
C ALA A 17 30.40 -22.26 29.94
N PHE A 18 29.73 -22.32 28.78
CA PHE A 18 30.34 -21.82 27.55
C PHE A 18 29.26 -21.17 26.69
N ALA A 19 29.22 -19.84 26.75
CA ALA A 19 28.54 -19.01 25.77
C ALA A 19 29.18 -19.26 24.40
N CYS A 20 28.45 -19.86 23.48
CA CYS A 20 28.83 -19.87 22.08
C CYS A 20 28.14 -18.69 21.38
N GLY A 21 28.68 -17.50 21.60
CA GLY A 21 28.56 -16.42 20.64
C GLY A 21 29.43 -16.74 19.44
N ILE A 22 28.86 -17.40 18.43
CA ILE A 22 29.48 -17.46 17.10
C ILE A 22 28.99 -16.23 16.34
N PHE A 23 29.86 -15.23 16.42
CA PHE A 23 30.01 -14.09 15.55
C PHE A 23 29.91 -14.50 14.06
N TRP A 24 28.76 -14.25 13.41
CA TRP A 24 28.63 -14.29 11.95
C TRP A 24 28.66 -12.86 11.41
N PRO A 25 29.80 -12.38 10.87
CA PRO A 25 29.84 -11.11 10.17
C PRO A 25 29.33 -11.34 8.75
N GLY A 26 28.26 -10.66 8.36
CA GLY A 26 27.80 -10.63 6.97
C GLY A 26 26.74 -11.68 6.63
N GLY A 27 25.57 -11.54 7.23
CA GLY A 27 24.33 -11.87 6.53
C GLY A 27 23.72 -10.53 6.15
N ALA A 28 23.88 -10.11 4.90
CA ALA A 28 22.94 -9.15 4.33
C ALA A 28 21.56 -9.67 4.69
N ALA A 29 20.77 -8.87 5.42
CA ALA A 29 19.35 -9.12 5.54
C ALA A 29 18.83 -9.13 4.10
N LEU A 30 18.74 -10.32 3.51
CA LEU A 30 17.82 -10.57 2.43
C LEU A 30 16.50 -10.14 3.04
N ARG A 31 16.06 -8.92 2.69
CA ARG A 31 14.66 -8.55 2.71
C ARG A 31 13.99 -9.71 1.99
N ALA A 32 13.44 -10.64 2.74
CA ALA A 32 12.53 -11.61 2.16
C ALA A 32 11.50 -10.75 1.42
N PRO A 33 11.24 -10.98 0.13
CA PRO A 33 10.10 -10.34 -0.50
C PRO A 33 8.92 -10.65 0.43
N VAL A 34 8.22 -9.61 0.89
CA VAL A 34 6.99 -9.77 1.66
C VAL A 34 6.08 -10.61 0.78
N SER A 35 6.06 -11.92 1.08
CA SER A 35 5.32 -12.91 0.32
C SER A 35 3.87 -12.46 0.25
N SER A 36 3.38 -12.39 -0.98
CA SER A 36 2.04 -12.03 -1.43
C SER A 36 0.92 -12.86 -0.80
N TRP A 37 0.69 -12.71 0.50
CA TRP A 37 -0.55 -13.15 1.13
C TRP A 37 -1.78 -12.31 0.72
N GLY A 38 -1.90 -11.80 -0.51
CA GLY A 38 -1.28 -10.58 -1.02
C GLY A 38 -1.89 -10.26 -2.39
N TYR A 39 -2.03 -8.98 -2.66
CA TYR A 39 -2.65 -8.44 -3.88
C TYR A 39 -2.16 -9.14 -5.16
N ALA A 40 -3.07 -9.36 -6.10
CA ALA A 40 -2.85 -10.00 -7.40
C ALA A 40 -1.99 -9.13 -8.35
N SER A 41 -1.95 -7.82 -8.13
CA SER A 41 -1.06 -6.88 -8.82
C SER A 41 -0.62 -5.75 -7.89
N ASN A 42 0.41 -5.00 -8.32
CA ASN A 42 0.79 -3.75 -7.66
C ASN A 42 -0.36 -2.73 -7.68
N GLY A 43 -1.06 -2.60 -8.82
CA GLY A 43 -2.22 -1.71 -8.93
C GLY A 43 -3.34 -2.01 -7.92
N GLU A 44 -3.63 -3.30 -7.68
CA GLU A 44 -4.58 -3.71 -6.65
C GLU A 44 -4.06 -3.32 -5.25
N ARG A 45 -2.77 -3.54 -4.96
CA ARG A 45 -2.16 -3.13 -3.68
C ARG A 45 -2.30 -1.64 -3.45
N ILE A 46 -1.95 -0.83 -4.45
CA ILE A 46 -2.05 0.63 -4.39
C ILE A 46 -3.49 1.05 -4.13
N TYR A 47 -4.45 0.46 -4.86
CA TYR A 47 -5.86 0.78 -4.71
C TYR A 47 -6.38 0.59 -3.27
N PHE A 48 -6.00 -0.51 -2.64
CA PHE A 48 -6.48 -0.87 -1.31
C PHE A 48 -5.68 -0.26 -0.15
N THR A 49 -4.41 0.11 -0.38
CA THR A 49 -3.49 0.46 0.73
C THR A 49 -2.70 1.73 0.54
N ALA A 50 -2.74 2.34 -0.65
CA ALA A 50 -1.85 3.43 -1.03
C ALA A 50 -0.36 3.10 -0.79
N THR A 51 0.02 1.85 -1.00
CA THR A 51 1.39 1.37 -0.86
C THR A 51 1.79 0.63 -2.13
N ASN A 52 2.99 0.86 -2.65
CA ASN A 52 3.51 0.16 -3.84
C ASN A 52 4.17 -1.18 -3.48
N ASP A 53 4.72 -1.86 -4.48
CA ASP A 53 5.35 -3.18 -4.36
C ASP A 53 6.67 -3.16 -3.55
N ASP A 54 7.39 -2.04 -3.57
CA ASP A 54 8.53 -1.74 -2.71
C ASP A 54 8.13 -1.55 -1.22
N GLY A 55 6.83 -1.45 -0.95
CA GLY A 55 6.29 -1.24 0.39
C GLY A 55 6.31 0.22 0.83
N GLU A 56 6.50 1.15 -0.10
CA GLU A 56 6.50 2.58 0.14
C GLU A 56 5.07 3.13 0.11
N TYR A 57 4.76 4.02 1.03
CA TYR A 57 3.47 4.68 1.07
C TYR A 57 3.43 5.83 0.07
N ILE A 58 2.45 5.80 -0.84
CA ILE A 58 2.25 6.82 -1.85
C ILE A 58 1.60 8.03 -1.19
N SER A 59 2.36 9.13 -1.14
CA SER A 59 1.88 10.38 -0.55
C SER A 59 0.84 11.08 -1.43
N TYR A 60 0.05 11.96 -0.83
CA TYR A 60 -0.92 12.78 -1.54
C TYR A 60 -1.05 14.17 -0.91
N THR A 61 -1.66 15.08 -1.66
CA THR A 61 -2.07 16.42 -1.20
C THR A 61 -3.56 16.63 -1.40
N GLY A 62 -4.16 17.54 -0.63
CA GLY A 62 -5.62 17.75 -0.64
C GLY A 62 -6.39 16.56 -0.06
N GLY A 63 -7.64 16.40 -0.48
CA GLY A 63 -8.58 15.45 0.09
C GLY A 63 -9.33 16.01 1.30
N SER A 64 -10.33 15.26 1.78
CA SER A 64 -10.95 15.56 3.08
C SER A 64 -9.90 15.53 4.18
N SER A 65 -10.18 16.15 5.33
CA SER A 65 -9.27 16.16 6.50
C SER A 65 -9.01 14.76 7.11
N TYR A 66 -9.39 13.70 6.40
CA TYR A 66 -9.08 12.33 6.73
C TYR A 66 -7.58 12.05 6.47
N GLY A 67 -6.85 11.71 7.53
CA GLY A 67 -5.40 11.53 7.51
C GLY A 67 -4.65 12.41 8.53
N GLY A 68 -5.35 13.24 9.29
CA GLY A 68 -4.80 13.91 10.48
C GLY A 68 -4.45 12.93 11.62
N MET A 69 -4.07 13.47 12.78
CA MET A 69 -3.51 12.75 13.95
C MET A 69 -4.33 11.55 14.48
N MET A 70 -5.58 11.39 14.05
CA MET A 70 -6.51 10.31 14.44
C MET A 70 -7.14 9.56 13.25
N GLY A 71 -6.81 9.93 12.00
CA GLY A 71 -7.36 9.31 10.79
C GLY A 71 -6.49 8.16 10.30
N GLY A 72 -7.11 7.03 9.95
CA GLY A 72 -6.40 5.92 9.29
C GLY A 72 -5.77 6.34 7.96
N ARG A 73 -4.96 5.45 7.36
CA ARG A 73 -4.39 5.67 6.02
C ARG A 73 -5.53 5.75 5.00
N LEU A 74 -5.58 6.85 4.24
CA LEU A 74 -6.48 7.01 3.12
C LEU A 74 -5.95 6.20 1.93
N ALA A 75 -6.84 5.56 1.18
CA ALA A 75 -6.54 4.87 -0.07
C ALA A 75 -7.72 5.02 -1.04
N CYS A 76 -7.56 4.66 -2.31
CA CYS A 76 -8.61 4.80 -3.33
C CYS A 76 -9.92 4.13 -2.89
N VAL A 77 -9.81 2.93 -2.33
CA VAL A 77 -10.93 2.13 -1.78
C VAL A 77 -11.72 2.87 -0.70
N SER A 78 -11.11 3.80 0.04
CA SER A 78 -11.76 4.51 1.15
C SER A 78 -12.97 5.33 0.69
N CYS A 79 -12.95 5.81 -0.55
CA CYS A 79 -14.03 6.60 -1.14
C CYS A 79 -14.73 5.82 -2.27
N HIS A 80 -13.97 5.10 -3.10
CA HIS A 80 -14.52 4.43 -4.28
C HIS A 80 -15.05 3.01 -4.03
N GLY A 81 -14.90 2.49 -2.80
CA GLY A 81 -15.34 1.13 -2.44
C GLY A 81 -14.44 0.05 -3.03
N ALA A 82 -14.72 -1.22 -2.75
CA ALA A 82 -13.90 -2.34 -3.25
C ALA A 82 -14.16 -2.65 -4.74
N ASP A 83 -15.31 -2.25 -5.26
CA ASP A 83 -15.74 -2.48 -6.64
C ASP A 83 -15.68 -1.22 -7.52
N GLY A 84 -15.14 -0.12 -6.99
CA GLY A 84 -14.95 1.14 -7.73
C GLY A 84 -16.23 1.93 -8.01
N ARG A 85 -17.39 1.53 -7.47
CA ARG A 85 -18.66 2.24 -7.71
C ARG A 85 -18.77 3.58 -7.01
N GLY A 86 -17.97 3.80 -5.97
CA GLY A 86 -18.07 4.97 -5.12
C GLY A 86 -19.41 5.06 -4.40
N GLY A 87 -19.89 6.30 -4.27
CA GLY A 87 -21.12 6.66 -3.58
C GLY A 87 -20.88 7.50 -2.33
N LEU A 88 -21.97 7.70 -1.59
CA LEU A 88 -22.01 8.59 -0.43
C LEU A 88 -21.32 7.98 0.79
N HIS A 89 -20.36 8.71 1.36
CA HIS A 89 -19.67 8.33 2.57
C HIS A 89 -19.45 9.54 3.49
N TRP A 90 -19.38 9.28 4.78
CA TRP A 90 -19.15 10.31 5.81
C TRP A 90 -17.75 10.16 6.36
N MET A 91 -16.94 11.20 6.23
CA MET A 91 -15.57 11.25 6.73
C MET A 91 -15.37 12.54 7.49
N HIS A 92 -15.04 12.44 8.80
CA HIS A 92 -14.84 13.62 9.66
C HIS A 92 -15.99 14.65 9.59
N MET A 93 -17.25 14.20 9.68
CA MET A 93 -18.46 15.04 9.61
C MET A 93 -18.70 15.72 8.26
N GLN A 94 -17.92 15.39 7.22
CA GLN A 94 -18.14 15.83 5.85
C GLN A 94 -18.77 14.68 5.07
N GLN A 95 -19.83 14.98 4.32
CA GLN A 95 -20.40 14.06 3.35
C GLN A 95 -19.61 14.21 2.06
N MET A 96 -19.14 13.10 1.52
CA MET A 96 -18.48 13.05 0.24
C MET A 96 -19.25 12.10 -0.67
N ASP A 97 -19.32 12.45 -1.96
CA ASP A 97 -19.89 11.60 -3.00
C ASP A 97 -18.78 11.26 -4.00
N ALA A 98 -18.27 10.04 -3.94
CA ALA A 98 -17.25 9.59 -4.88
C ALA A 98 -17.92 9.04 -6.14
N PRO A 99 -17.49 9.45 -7.34
CA PRO A 99 -18.04 8.89 -8.57
C PRO A 99 -17.63 7.42 -8.76
N ASP A 100 -18.37 6.77 -9.66
CA ASP A 100 -17.99 5.47 -10.24
C ASP A 100 -16.73 5.64 -11.08
N ILE A 101 -15.67 4.91 -10.72
CA ILE A 101 -14.36 4.94 -11.39
C ILE A 101 -14.05 3.65 -12.13
N ARG A 102 -15.04 2.77 -12.31
CA ARG A 102 -14.87 1.61 -13.16
C ARG A 102 -14.59 2.09 -14.57
N TYR A 103 -13.67 1.42 -15.26
CA TYR A 103 -13.28 1.83 -16.61
C TYR A 103 -14.47 1.94 -17.57
N SER A 104 -15.47 1.07 -17.41
CA SER A 104 -16.72 1.12 -18.16
C SER A 104 -17.52 2.41 -17.96
N ALA A 105 -17.50 2.99 -16.75
CA ALA A 105 -18.15 4.27 -16.45
C ALA A 105 -17.30 5.46 -16.94
N LEU A 106 -15.98 5.42 -16.71
CA LEU A 106 -15.05 6.46 -17.14
C LEU A 106 -15.04 6.63 -18.66
N ALA A 107 -15.05 5.52 -19.41
CA ALA A 107 -15.08 5.53 -20.88
C ALA A 107 -16.44 5.96 -21.48
N GLN A 108 -17.50 6.00 -20.68
CA GLN A 108 -18.85 6.41 -21.10
C GLN A 108 -19.18 7.87 -20.75
N GLY A 109 -18.29 8.56 -20.02
CA GLY A 109 -18.52 9.94 -19.60
C GLY A 109 -18.80 10.85 -20.81
N GLU A 110 -19.89 11.61 -20.74
CA GLU A 110 -20.16 12.69 -21.69
C GLU A 110 -19.13 13.80 -21.45
N HIS A 111 -18.02 13.76 -22.19
CA HIS A 111 -17.13 14.89 -22.29
C HIS A 111 -17.74 15.85 -23.33
N GLU A 112 -17.92 17.14 -22.97
CA GLU A 112 -18.35 18.17 -23.92
C GLU A 112 -17.35 18.24 -25.08
N GLY A 113 -17.63 17.49 -26.16
CA GLY A 113 -16.69 17.27 -27.26
C GLY A 113 -16.77 15.88 -27.92
N GLY A 114 -17.45 14.90 -27.31
CA GLY A 114 -17.66 13.56 -27.86
C GLY A 114 -17.13 12.45 -26.95
N ILE A 115 -17.13 11.20 -27.45
CA ILE A 115 -16.53 10.06 -26.75
C ILE A 115 -15.01 10.23 -26.83
N MET A 116 -14.40 10.77 -25.78
CA MET A 116 -12.95 10.68 -25.59
C MET A 116 -12.65 9.35 -24.93
N GLU A 117 -11.73 8.58 -25.52
CA GLU A 117 -11.23 7.36 -24.89
C GLU A 117 -10.51 7.75 -23.59
N TYR A 118 -10.98 7.22 -22.46
CA TYR A 118 -10.31 7.45 -21.19
C TYR A 118 -9.04 6.60 -21.16
N ASP A 119 -7.90 7.24 -21.41
CA ASP A 119 -6.58 6.59 -21.50
C ASP A 119 -5.72 6.85 -20.25
N LEU A 120 -4.46 6.39 -20.28
CA LEU A 120 -3.54 6.56 -19.16
C LEU A 120 -3.22 8.03 -18.88
N GLU A 121 -3.24 8.89 -19.90
CA GLU A 121 -2.99 10.33 -19.71
C GLU A 121 -4.21 11.01 -19.07
N ALA A 122 -5.42 10.68 -19.51
CA ALA A 122 -6.66 11.10 -18.85
C ALA A 122 -6.67 10.67 -17.37
N PHE A 123 -6.20 9.46 -17.08
CA PHE A 123 -6.04 8.96 -15.71
C PHE A 123 -4.99 9.76 -14.91
N ARG A 124 -3.85 10.09 -15.50
CA ARG A 124 -2.83 10.97 -14.89
C ARG A 124 -3.42 12.33 -14.51
N GLN A 125 -4.15 12.96 -15.44
CA GLN A 125 -4.78 14.25 -15.20
C GLN A 125 -5.69 14.16 -13.97
N ALA A 126 -6.46 13.09 -13.82
CA ALA A 126 -7.35 12.90 -12.69
C ALA A 126 -6.61 12.66 -11.37
N VAL A 127 -5.71 11.67 -11.32
CA VAL A 127 -5.17 11.17 -10.06
C VAL A 127 -3.99 11.99 -9.55
N VAL A 128 -3.15 12.50 -10.47
CA VAL A 128 -1.95 13.26 -10.11
C VAL A 128 -2.25 14.76 -10.06
N LEU A 129 -2.94 15.27 -11.08
CA LEU A 129 -3.17 16.72 -11.23
C LEU A 129 -4.52 17.17 -10.67
N GLY A 130 -5.45 16.23 -10.47
CA GLY A 130 -6.79 16.54 -9.99
C GLY A 130 -7.61 17.32 -11.01
N ARG A 131 -7.59 16.89 -12.26
CA ARG A 131 -8.33 17.48 -13.38
C ARG A 131 -9.08 16.42 -14.17
N HIS A 132 -10.25 16.79 -14.67
CA HIS A 132 -10.94 16.05 -15.70
C HIS A 132 -10.16 16.08 -17.02
N PRO A 133 -10.42 15.16 -17.97
CA PRO A 133 -9.76 15.14 -19.28
C PRO A 133 -9.93 16.42 -20.10
N ASP A 134 -11.00 17.18 -19.87
CA ASP A 134 -11.26 18.50 -20.47
C ASP A 134 -10.48 19.65 -19.80
N GLY A 135 -9.76 19.36 -18.70
CA GLY A 135 -8.94 20.31 -17.95
C GLY A 135 -9.63 20.94 -16.74
N GLU A 136 -10.94 20.73 -16.56
CA GLU A 136 -11.68 21.26 -15.40
C GLU A 136 -11.17 20.63 -14.10
N PRO A 137 -11.12 21.38 -12.98
CA PRO A 137 -10.60 20.85 -11.72
C PRO A 137 -11.56 19.84 -11.10
N LEU A 138 -11.02 18.72 -10.61
CA LEU A 138 -11.75 17.78 -9.76
C LEU A 138 -12.03 18.39 -8.39
N GLY A 139 -13.11 17.91 -7.74
CA GLY A 139 -13.46 18.27 -6.37
C GLY A 139 -12.29 18.15 -5.39
N ALA A 140 -12.27 19.02 -4.38
CA ALA A 140 -11.18 19.06 -3.39
C ALA A 140 -11.09 17.80 -2.52
N ASP A 141 -12.20 17.06 -2.43
CA ASP A 141 -12.34 15.80 -1.70
C ASP A 141 -11.50 14.66 -2.29
N MET A 142 -11.23 14.70 -3.60
CA MET A 142 -10.37 13.74 -4.28
C MET A 142 -8.89 14.13 -4.09
N PRO A 143 -8.05 13.30 -3.45
CA PRO A 143 -6.65 13.62 -3.25
C PRO A 143 -5.86 13.64 -4.55
N ARG A 144 -4.77 14.43 -4.58
CA ARG A 144 -3.78 14.45 -5.67
C ARG A 144 -2.57 13.61 -5.25
N TRP A 145 -2.41 12.46 -5.88
CA TRP A 145 -1.43 11.43 -5.49
C TRP A 145 -0.08 11.64 -6.18
N SER A 146 0.99 11.36 -5.46
CA SER A 146 2.36 11.37 -5.97
C SER A 146 2.76 9.98 -6.44
N LEU A 147 2.21 9.56 -7.57
CA LEU A 147 2.53 8.28 -8.23
C LEU A 147 3.69 8.47 -9.21
N ASP A 148 4.58 7.48 -9.29
CA ASP A 148 5.48 7.36 -10.45
C ASP A 148 4.77 6.74 -11.65
N GLU A 149 5.50 6.61 -12.76
CA GLU A 149 4.94 6.14 -14.03
C GLU A 149 4.47 4.69 -13.98
N ASP A 150 5.20 3.82 -13.28
CA ASP A 150 4.93 2.39 -13.21
C ASP A 150 3.73 2.13 -12.26
N ASP A 151 3.73 2.77 -11.08
CA ASP A 151 2.63 2.72 -10.12
C ASP A 151 1.31 3.26 -10.73
N LEU A 152 1.40 4.35 -11.52
CA LEU A 152 0.24 4.91 -12.21
C LEU A 152 -0.32 3.93 -13.25
N ALA A 153 0.55 3.33 -14.07
CA ALA A 153 0.16 2.37 -15.09
C ALA A 153 -0.47 1.11 -14.47
N ASP A 154 0.15 0.57 -13.42
CA ASP A 154 -0.36 -0.60 -12.71
C ASP A 154 -1.73 -0.34 -12.08
N LEU A 155 -1.91 0.81 -11.44
CA LEU A 155 -3.20 1.21 -10.88
C LEU A 155 -4.26 1.36 -11.98
N PHE A 156 -3.91 1.97 -13.11
CA PHE A 156 -4.82 2.10 -14.24
C PHE A 156 -5.25 0.75 -14.82
N GLU A 157 -4.32 -0.19 -14.98
CA GLU A 157 -4.61 -1.55 -15.43
C GLU A 157 -5.52 -2.27 -14.43
N PHE A 158 -5.32 -2.08 -13.12
CA PHE A 158 -6.23 -2.65 -12.12
C PHE A 158 -7.67 -2.11 -12.27
N LEU A 159 -7.86 -0.81 -12.49
CA LEU A 159 -9.21 -0.23 -12.66
C LEU A 159 -9.98 -0.81 -13.85
N LYS A 160 -9.27 -1.25 -14.90
CA LYS A 160 -9.87 -1.94 -16.05
C LYS A 160 -10.41 -3.33 -15.71
N THR A 161 -9.99 -3.91 -14.59
CA THR A 161 -10.45 -5.23 -14.13
C THR A 161 -11.71 -5.16 -13.25
N LEU A 162 -12.11 -3.97 -12.82
CA LEU A 162 -13.28 -3.79 -11.97
C LEU A 162 -14.60 -4.10 -12.72
N PRO A 163 -15.61 -4.67 -12.03
CA PRO A 163 -16.82 -5.25 -12.65
C PRO A 163 -17.91 -4.23 -13.03
#